data_AF-A0A5A7UAG2-F1
#
_entry.id   AF-A0A5A7UAG2-F1
#
_cell.length_a   1.000
_cell.length_b   1.000
_cell.length_c   1.000
_cell.angle_alpha   90.00
_cell.angle_beta   90.00
_cell.angle_gamma   90.00
#
_symmetry.space_group_name_H-M   'P 1'
#
loop_
_entity.id
_entity.type
_entity.pdbx_description
1 polymer ?
#
loop_
_entity_poly.entity_id
_entity_poly.type
_entity_poly.pdbx_seq_one_letter_code
_entity_poly.pdbx_strand_id
1 'polypeptide(L)'
;MSREITYVKPISYHEEDVGYVKDLVTYIVMDDLSIMPMSNIPTTTLLKKFNIKDMGTLEEKLITFNVSEGVKLLEASLQSKTVLTDVFLGEVLSPPKTVSKGKKPTPKVTTKGKRRK
;
A
#
# COMPACT_ATOMS: atom_id res chain seq x y z
N MET A 1 39.69 23.23 -17.00
CA MET A 1 39.98 21.81 -17.27
C MET A 1 38.70 21.15 -17.75
N SER A 2 38.55 20.97 -19.05
CA SER A 2 37.39 20.29 -19.64
C SER A 2 37.73 18.80 -19.77
N ARG A 3 36.88 17.92 -19.23
CA ARG A 3 36.99 16.47 -19.49
C ARG A 3 36.24 16.19 -20.79
N GLU A 4 36.97 15.74 -21.80
CA GLU A 4 36.38 15.19 -23.01
C GLU A 4 35.81 13.80 -22.67
N ILE A 5 34.51 13.60 -22.90
CA ILE A 5 33.86 12.32 -22.65
C ILE A 5 33.81 11.60 -23.99
N THR A 6 34.66 10.59 -24.18
CA THR A 6 34.67 9.77 -25.39
C THR A 6 33.38 8.98 -25.47
N TYR A 7 32.52 9.30 -26.43
CA TYR A 7 31.32 8.52 -26.70
C TYR A 7 31.74 7.15 -27.26
N VAL A 8 31.66 6.12 -26.43
CA VAL A 8 31.85 4.73 -26.87
C VAL A 8 30.55 4.28 -27.51
N LYS A 9 30.57 4.09 -28.83
CA LYS A 9 29.44 3.50 -29.57
C LYS A 9 29.08 2.16 -28.92
N PRO A 10 27.80 1.92 -28.57
CA PRO A 10 27.41 0.68 -27.91
C PRO A 10 27.79 -0.52 -28.78
N ILE A 11 28.43 -1.50 -28.15
CA ILE A 11 28.74 -2.79 -28.77
C ILE A 11 27.40 -3.42 -29.16
N SER A 12 27.30 -3.87 -30.42
CA SER A 12 26.09 -4.44 -30.99
C SER A 12 25.59 -5.60 -30.14
N TYR A 13 24.44 -5.38 -29.51
CA TYR A 13 23.70 -6.36 -28.73
C TYR A 13 23.17 -7.47 -29.65
N HIS A 14 23.22 -8.72 -29.18
CA HIS A 14 22.15 -9.66 -29.53
C HIS A 14 20.84 -9.04 -29.02
N GLU A 15 19.83 -8.95 -29.90
CA GLU A 15 18.63 -8.08 -29.79
C GLU A 15 17.66 -8.35 -28.61
N GLU A 16 18.06 -9.05 -27.55
CA GLU A 16 17.15 -9.52 -26.51
C GLU A 16 17.72 -9.27 -25.11
N ASP A 17 17.72 -8.01 -24.65
CA ASP A 17 17.56 -7.63 -23.23
C ASP A 17 17.82 -6.12 -23.05
N VAL A 18 16.78 -5.29 -23.20
CA VAL A 18 16.83 -3.82 -22.92
C VAL A 18 16.04 -3.49 -21.65
N GLY A 19 15.90 -4.44 -20.72
CA GLY A 19 15.07 -4.32 -19.52
C GLY A 19 15.78 -4.70 -18.21
N TYR A 20 15.24 -4.25 -17.08
CA TYR A 20 15.66 -4.68 -15.74
C TYR A 20 15.06 -6.03 -15.31
N VAL A 21 14.13 -6.54 -16.11
CA VAL A 21 13.33 -7.73 -15.84
C VAL A 21 13.73 -8.78 -16.86
N LYS A 22 14.02 -10.00 -16.39
CA LYS A 22 14.35 -11.12 -17.27
C LYS A 22 13.08 -11.72 -17.83
N ASP A 23 13.11 -12.03 -19.12
CA ASP A 23 12.03 -12.74 -19.77
C ASP A 23 11.80 -14.13 -19.15
N LEU A 24 10.54 -14.58 -19.19
CA LEU A 24 10.08 -15.87 -18.67
C LEU A 24 10.19 -16.07 -17.14
N VAL A 25 10.52 -15.03 -16.39
CA VAL A 25 10.54 -15.07 -14.91
C VAL A 25 9.30 -14.38 -14.36
N THR A 26 8.57 -15.07 -13.48
CA THR A 26 7.51 -14.46 -12.68
C THR A 26 8.10 -13.75 -11.47
N TYR A 27 7.70 -12.50 -11.25
CA TYR A 27 8.16 -11.69 -10.14
C TYR A 27 7.05 -11.43 -9.13
N ILE A 28 7.45 -11.34 -7.87
CA ILE A 28 6.65 -10.88 -6.74
C ILE A 28 7.09 -9.46 -6.46
N VAL A 29 6.12 -8.55 -6.39
CA VAL A 29 6.32 -7.17 -5.93
C VAL A 29 5.71 -7.05 -4.54
N MET A 30 6.53 -6.68 -3.56
CA MET A 30 6.08 -6.46 -2.18
C MET A 30 5.51 -5.05 -2.01
N ASP A 31 4.89 -4.81 -0.86
CA ASP A 31 4.19 -3.56 -0.54
C ASP A 31 5.09 -2.30 -0.61
N ASP A 32 6.38 -2.47 -0.32
CA ASP A 32 7.44 -1.45 -0.42
C ASP A 32 8.04 -1.33 -1.83
N LEU A 33 7.41 -1.94 -2.84
CA LEU A 33 7.86 -2.08 -4.22
C LEU A 33 9.16 -2.88 -4.40
N SER A 34 9.62 -3.61 -3.37
CA SER A 34 10.74 -4.52 -3.56
C SER A 34 10.35 -5.68 -4.48
N ILE A 35 11.23 -5.99 -5.43
CA ILE A 35 10.99 -6.98 -6.49
C ILE A 35 11.81 -8.23 -6.21
N MET A 36 11.19 -9.40 -6.32
CA MET A 36 11.84 -10.68 -6.11
C MET A 36 11.30 -11.74 -7.08
N PRO A 37 12.15 -12.59 -7.70
CA PRO A 37 11.68 -13.72 -8.48
C PRO A 37 10.85 -14.69 -7.62
N MET A 38 9.73 -15.16 -8.14
CA MET A 38 8.85 -16.11 -7.44
C MET A 38 9.57 -17.42 -7.11
N SER A 39 10.53 -17.83 -7.94
CA SER A 39 11.35 -19.03 -7.74
C SER A 39 12.31 -18.93 -6.56
N ASN A 40 12.68 -17.72 -6.12
CA ASN A 40 13.68 -17.54 -5.08
C ASN A 40 13.13 -17.79 -3.67
N ILE A 41 11.82 -17.66 -3.45
CA ILE A 41 11.20 -17.90 -2.14
C ILE A 41 9.94 -18.76 -2.29
N PRO A 42 9.87 -19.93 -1.64
CA PRO A 42 8.64 -20.70 -1.60
C PRO A 42 7.53 -19.87 -0.92
N THR A 43 6.33 -19.90 -1.49
CA THR A 43 5.17 -19.11 -1.02
C THR A 43 4.97 -19.26 0.49
N THR A 44 5.08 -20.47 1.03
CA THR A 44 4.96 -20.75 2.48
C THR A 44 5.94 -19.97 3.35
N THR A 45 7.15 -19.69 2.88
CA THR A 45 8.16 -18.88 3.58
C THR A 45 7.83 -17.39 3.48
N LEU A 46 7.35 -16.93 2.32
CA LEU A 46 6.89 -15.56 2.15
C LEU A 46 5.73 -15.23 3.10
N LEU A 47 4.77 -16.15 3.23
CA LEU A 47 3.61 -16.01 4.10
C LEU A 47 3.98 -15.97 5.59
N LYS A 48 4.94 -16.81 6.00
CA LYS A 48 5.52 -16.74 7.35
C LYS A 48 6.19 -15.40 7.63
N LYS A 49 6.88 -14.81 6.64
CA LYS A 49 7.49 -13.47 6.76
C LYS A 49 6.44 -12.38 7.02
N PHE A 50 5.23 -12.56 6.51
CA PHE A 50 4.07 -11.70 6.78
C PHE A 50 3.27 -12.12 8.02
N ASN A 51 3.79 -13.03 8.86
CA ASN A 51 3.15 -13.58 10.05
C ASN A 51 1.78 -14.22 9.80
N ILE A 52 1.51 -14.69 8.58
CA ILE A 52 0.29 -15.40 8.22
C ILE A 52 0.43 -16.86 8.66
N LYS A 53 -0.44 -17.29 9.58
CA LYS A 53 -0.44 -18.66 10.15
C LYS A 53 -1.40 -19.60 9.43
N ASP A 54 -2.47 -19.06 8.86
CA ASP A 54 -3.50 -19.81 8.17
C ASP A 54 -3.71 -19.21 6.78
N MET A 55 -3.69 -20.07 5.77
CA MET A 55 -3.90 -19.70 4.37
C MET A 55 -5.37 -19.50 4.04
N GLY A 56 -6.28 -20.08 4.82
CA GLY A 56 -7.72 -19.96 4.61
C GLY A 56 -8.26 -18.55 4.84
N THR A 57 -7.46 -17.65 5.40
CA THR A 57 -7.85 -16.26 5.66
C THR A 57 -7.36 -15.28 4.59
N LEU A 58 -6.62 -15.75 3.58
CA LEU A 58 -6.11 -14.91 2.50
C LEU A 58 -7.11 -14.80 1.36
N GLU A 59 -7.23 -13.59 0.85
CA GLU A 59 -8.02 -13.28 -0.34
C GLU A 59 -7.07 -13.00 -1.51
N GLU A 60 -7.31 -13.66 -2.64
CA GLU A 60 -6.64 -13.37 -3.90
C GLU A 60 -7.47 -12.32 -4.67
N LYS A 61 -6.83 -11.22 -5.05
CA LYS A 61 -7.47 -10.14 -5.81
C LYS A 61 -6.67 -9.86 -7.07
N LEU A 62 -7.33 -9.95 -8.22
CA LEU A 62 -6.78 -9.47 -9.48
C LEU A 62 -6.97 -7.96 -9.58
N ILE A 63 -5.87 -7.25 -9.81
CA ILE A 63 -5.85 -5.79 -9.94
C ILE A 63 -5.56 -5.45 -11.39
N THR A 64 -6.46 -4.68 -12.01
CA THR A 64 -6.20 -4.09 -13.32
C THR A 64 -5.27 -2.89 -13.14
N PHE A 65 -4.17 -2.86 -13.88
CA PHE A 65 -3.16 -1.81 -13.78
C PHE A 65 -3.09 -1.03 -15.10
N ASN A 66 -3.50 0.22 -15.08
CA ASN A 66 -3.43 1.16 -16.19
C ASN A 66 -2.48 2.33 -15.86
N VAL A 67 -2.27 3.23 -16.83
CA VAL A 67 -1.37 4.39 -16.69
C VAL A 67 -1.78 5.28 -15.51
N SER A 68 -3.07 5.43 -15.23
CA SER A 68 -3.57 6.25 -14.13
C SER A 68 -3.26 5.66 -12.76
N GLU A 69 -3.35 4.33 -12.60
CA GLU A 69 -2.87 3.67 -11.38
C GLU A 69 -1.34 3.71 -11.28
N GLY A 70 -0.64 3.65 -12.40
CA GLY A 70 0.82 3.82 -12.43
C GLY A 70 1.26 5.18 -11.90
N VAL A 71 0.57 6.27 -12.25
CA VAL A 71 0.86 7.61 -11.71
C VAL A 71 0.56 7.67 -10.21
N LYS A 72 -0.57 7.10 -9.75
CA LYS A 72 -0.89 7.02 -8.31
C LYS A 72 0.13 6.19 -7.53
N LEU A 73 0.59 5.09 -8.11
CA LEU A 73 1.62 4.23 -7.53
C LEU A 73 2.96 4.96 -7.43
N LEU A 74 3.33 5.72 -8.46
CA LEU A 74 4.51 6.57 -8.41
C LEU A 74 4.39 7.64 -7.32
N GLU A 75 3.28 8.34 -7.25
CA GLU A 75 3.04 9.35 -6.20
C GLU A 75 3.16 8.74 -4.80
N ALA A 76 2.47 7.61 -4.57
CA ALA A 76 2.52 6.89 -3.31
C ALA A 76 3.94 6.39 -2.97
N SER A 77 4.74 5.98 -3.96
CA SER A 77 6.13 5.52 -3.75
C SER A 77 7.05 6.61 -3.18
N LEU A 78 6.73 7.88 -3.43
CA LEU A 78 7.51 9.02 -2.93
C LEU A 78 7.08 9.43 -1.51
N GLN A 79 5.87 9.03 -1.10
CA GLN A 79 5.23 9.50 0.13
C GLN A 79 5.10 8.40 1.20
N SER A 80 5.07 7.14 0.81
CA SER A 80 4.74 6.01 1.67
C SER A 80 5.73 4.84 1.56
N LYS A 81 5.74 4.02 2.60
CA LYS A 81 6.46 2.72 2.64
C LYS A 81 5.53 1.54 2.34
N THR A 82 4.22 1.76 2.34
CA THR A 82 3.17 0.75 2.14
C THR A 82 2.40 1.02 0.84
N VAL A 83 3.15 1.10 -0.25
CA VAL A 83 2.71 1.71 -1.51
C VAL A 83 1.56 0.96 -2.16
N LEU A 84 1.66 -0.37 -2.23
CA LEU A 84 0.61 -1.18 -2.88
C LEU A 84 -0.69 -1.16 -2.06
N THR A 85 -0.57 -1.18 -0.74
CA THR A 85 -1.69 -1.10 0.19
C THR A 85 -2.42 0.24 0.03
N ASP A 86 -1.69 1.35 0.00
CA ASP A 86 -2.29 2.69 -0.08
C ASP A 86 -3.02 2.90 -1.42
N VAL A 87 -2.51 2.33 -2.50
CA VAL A 87 -3.07 2.52 -3.85
C VAL A 87 -4.22 1.56 -4.14
N PHE A 88 -4.15 0.30 -3.68
CA PHE A 88 -5.08 -0.76 -4.12
C PHE A 88 -6.01 -1.29 -3.03
N LEU A 89 -5.70 -1.03 -1.76
CA LEU A 89 -6.49 -1.44 -0.58
C LEU A 89 -7.02 -0.24 0.21
N GLY A 90 -6.55 0.98 -0.09
CA GLY A 90 -6.89 2.21 0.59
C GLY A 90 -8.31 2.72 0.31
N GLU A 91 -9.28 2.27 1.11
CA GLU A 91 -10.38 3.08 1.65
C GLU A 91 -11.04 2.37 2.85
N VAL A 92 -10.42 2.42 4.04
CA VAL A 92 -11.14 2.11 5.31
C VAL A 92 -10.80 3.08 6.46
N LEU A 93 -9.87 4.03 6.30
CA LEU A 93 -9.54 4.98 7.38
C LEU A 93 -9.88 6.43 7.01
N SER A 94 -11.14 6.71 6.73
CA SER A 94 -11.72 7.92 7.31
C SER A 94 -12.21 7.56 8.71
N PRO A 95 -11.69 8.14 9.81
CA PRO A 95 -12.39 8.03 11.09
C PRO A 95 -13.83 8.55 10.89
N PRO A 96 -14.84 7.94 11.53
CA PRO A 96 -16.18 8.49 11.48
C PRO A 96 -16.09 9.95 11.93
N LYS A 97 -16.55 10.88 11.09
CA LYS A 97 -16.79 12.26 11.52
C LYS A 97 -17.80 12.19 12.65
N THR A 98 -17.32 12.09 13.88
CA THR A 98 -18.11 12.37 15.07
C THR A 98 -18.32 13.88 15.06
N VAL A 99 -19.42 14.31 14.44
CA VAL A 99 -19.97 15.63 14.70
C VAL A 99 -20.34 15.63 16.17
N SER A 100 -19.51 16.25 16.99
CA SER A 100 -19.83 16.64 18.36
C SER A 100 -20.92 17.72 18.31
N LYS A 101 -22.17 17.33 18.08
CA LYS A 101 -23.30 18.20 18.43
C LYS A 101 -23.39 18.18 19.95
N GLY A 102 -23.04 19.32 20.54
CA GLY A 102 -22.94 19.53 21.98
C GLY A 102 -24.13 18.98 22.76
N LYS A 103 -23.82 18.34 23.89
CA LYS A 103 -24.78 18.11 24.97
C LYS A 103 -25.33 19.47 25.41
N LYS A 104 -26.58 19.74 25.08
CA LYS A 104 -27.38 20.80 25.72
C LYS A 104 -27.61 20.38 27.19
N PRO A 105 -27.20 21.18 28.19
CA PRO A 105 -27.48 20.85 29.58
C PRO A 105 -28.97 21.07 29.87
N THR A 106 -29.65 20.04 30.38
CA THR A 106 -31.00 20.15 30.93
C THR A 106 -30.91 20.51 32.42
N PRO A 107 -31.70 21.49 32.91
CA PRO A 107 -31.72 21.80 34.33
C PRO A 107 -32.51 20.76 35.12
N LYS A 108 -31.89 20.19 36.17
CA LYS A 108 -32.57 19.40 37.20
C LYS A 108 -33.40 20.33 38.07
N VAL A 109 -34.72 20.27 37.95
CA VAL A 109 -35.63 20.81 38.99
C VAL A 109 -35.98 19.66 39.92
N THR A 110 -35.39 19.70 41.12
CA THR A 110 -35.75 18.83 42.24
C THR A 110 -36.83 19.52 43.06
N THR A 111 -38.08 19.11 42.92
CA THR A 111 -39.15 19.53 43.82
C THR A 111 -39.16 18.61 45.04
N LYS A 112 -38.51 19.07 46.11
CA LYS A 112 -38.61 18.46 47.45
C LYS A 112 -40.05 18.61 47.95
N GLY A 113 -40.67 17.49 48.31
CA GLY A 113 -41.88 17.48 49.12
C GLY A 113 -41.66 18.24 50.44
N LYS A 114 -42.60 19.11 50.77
CA LYS A 114 -42.66 19.80 52.06
C LYS A 114 -44.00 19.48 52.73
N ARG A 115 -43.92 18.52 53.66
CA ARG A 115 -44.88 18.27 54.74
C ARG A 115 -45.15 19.54 55.55
N ARG A 116 -46.32 19.57 56.22
CA ARG A 116 -46.83 20.43 57.32
C ARG A 116 -48.00 21.32 56.85
N LYS A 117 -49.17 21.35 57.47
CA LYS A 117 -49.72 20.83 58.73
C LYS A 117 -51.14 20.36 58.49
#